data_AF-A0A1M7LX57-F1
#
_entry.id   AF-A0A1M7LX57-F1
#
_cell.length_a   1.000
_cell.length_b   1.000
_cell.length_c   1.000
_cell.angle_alpha   90.00
_cell.angle_beta   90.00
_cell.angle_gamma   90.00
#
_symmetry.space_group_name_H-M   'P 1'
#
loop_
_entity.id
_entity.type
_entity.pdbx_description
1 polymer ?
#
loop_
_entity_poly.entity_id
_entity_poly.type
_entity_poly.pdbx_seq_one_letter_code
_entity_poly.pdbx_strand_id
1 'polypeptide(L)'
;MLTLLNCDFYRFKKNRSFRSLYILISLLGLVLVLLLKNDIKLGISIIGSLTLFTSPQEVFMAGLDFRKGLGMIVAIMVTLFISEEFSCKTMKLKLIVKKSKYKIYFSKLIEAISIAISIVLVYEIVVIIGGLLGFYNIEELVNIGNIGRLIIGILIYASIGAIICFINMFFQNMFTSIIVSLAYIILNDTFSSIIKIIFTRVNMESLGIMKLLLNTQTNNLYFEIKVINCFQSFLSFLLLTSVIVIVGGKIFESTDINS
;
A
#
# COMPACT_ATOMS: atom_id res chain seq x y z
N MET A 1 -13.48 3.35 -20.53
CA MET A 1 -12.61 3.12 -19.35
C MET A 1 -12.64 4.36 -18.47
N LEU A 2 -12.32 5.54 -19.01
CA LEU A 2 -12.44 6.84 -18.32
C LEU A 2 -13.78 7.06 -17.60
N THR A 3 -14.92 6.66 -18.20
CA THR A 3 -16.23 6.80 -17.56
C THR A 3 -16.40 5.93 -16.30
N LEU A 4 -15.87 4.70 -16.30
CA LEU A 4 -15.89 3.83 -15.11
C LEU A 4 -15.01 4.42 -14.01
N LEU A 5 -13.82 4.85 -14.39
CA LEU A 5 -12.84 5.45 -13.50
C LEU A 5 -13.39 6.73 -12.85
N ASN A 6 -14.02 7.61 -13.62
CA ASN A 6 -14.63 8.83 -13.11
C ASN A 6 -15.78 8.55 -12.13
N CYS A 7 -16.60 7.52 -12.38
CA CYS A 7 -17.65 7.11 -11.45
C CYS A 7 -17.06 6.58 -10.13
N ASP A 8 -16.03 5.75 -10.23
CA ASP A 8 -15.32 5.15 -9.10
C ASP A 8 -14.67 6.26 -8.23
N PHE A 9 -13.90 7.17 -8.84
CA PHE A 9 -13.31 8.34 -8.16
C PHE A 9 -14.34 9.32 -7.60
N TYR A 10 -15.47 9.53 -8.29
CA TYR A 10 -16.56 10.36 -7.78
C TYR A 10 -17.14 9.75 -6.49
N ARG A 11 -17.37 8.43 -6.47
CA ARG A 11 -17.84 7.74 -5.27
C ARG A 11 -16.82 7.86 -4.14
N PHE A 12 -15.55 7.63 -4.43
CA PHE A 12 -14.46 7.79 -3.46
C PHE A 12 -14.45 9.18 -2.81
N LYS A 13 -14.53 10.26 -3.60
CA LYS A 13 -14.54 11.64 -3.08
C LYS A 13 -15.78 11.96 -2.21
N LYS A 14 -16.91 11.32 -2.49
CA LYS A 14 -18.16 11.54 -1.76
C LYS A 14 -18.29 10.66 -0.51
N ASN A 15 -17.56 9.56 -0.43
CA ASN A 15 -17.69 8.59 0.65
C ASN A 15 -17.25 9.19 2.00
N ARG A 16 -18.14 9.12 3.00
CA ARG A 16 -17.89 9.67 4.36
C ARG A 16 -16.76 8.92 5.07
N SER A 17 -16.68 7.60 4.90
CA SER A 17 -15.67 6.75 5.55
C SER A 17 -14.24 7.11 5.13
N PHE A 18 -14.06 7.52 3.87
CA PHE A 18 -12.75 7.99 3.40
C PHE A 18 -12.37 9.34 4.02
N ARG A 19 -13.33 10.25 4.17
CA ARG A 19 -13.07 11.54 4.81
C ARG A 19 -12.71 11.38 6.27
N SER A 20 -13.45 10.57 7.02
CA SER A 20 -13.15 10.30 8.44
C SER A 20 -11.78 9.65 8.61
N LEU A 21 -11.40 8.77 7.68
CA LEU A 21 -10.09 8.14 7.69
C LEU A 21 -8.94 9.11 7.40
N TYR A 22 -9.07 9.98 6.41
CA TYR A 22 -8.05 11.00 6.17
C TYR A 22 -7.88 11.91 7.37
N ILE A 23 -8.97 12.28 8.04
CA ILE A 23 -8.91 13.02 9.31
C ILE A 23 -8.15 12.21 10.36
N LEU A 24 -8.44 10.92 10.51
CA LEU A 24 -7.76 10.04 11.48
C LEU A 24 -6.26 9.91 11.18
N ILE A 25 -5.87 9.69 9.93
CA ILE A 25 -4.46 9.60 9.52
C ILE A 25 -3.75 10.92 9.77
N SER A 26 -4.39 12.05 9.44
CA SER A 26 -3.83 13.37 9.70
C SER A 26 -3.66 13.62 11.19
N LEU A 27 -4.65 13.25 12.02
CA LEU A 27 -4.53 13.33 13.47
C LEU A 27 -3.39 12.45 14.00
N LEU A 28 -3.23 11.24 13.46
CA LEU A 28 -2.17 10.33 13.87
C LEU A 28 -0.78 10.92 13.56
N GLY A 29 -0.58 11.44 12.35
CA GLY A 29 0.65 12.14 11.97
C GLY A 29 0.91 13.37 12.85
N LEU A 30 -0.13 14.17 13.11
CA LEU A 30 -0.03 15.38 13.94
C LEU A 30 0.33 15.03 15.38
N VAL A 31 -0.28 13.99 15.96
CA VAL A 31 0.05 13.51 17.31
C VAL A 31 1.52 13.11 17.38
N LEU A 32 2.04 12.32 16.43
CA LEU A 32 3.45 11.93 16.41
C LEU A 32 4.39 13.12 16.31
N VAL A 33 4.06 14.11 15.49
CA VAL A 33 4.82 15.36 15.36
C VAL A 33 4.80 16.17 16.66
N LEU A 34 3.66 16.29 17.34
CA LEU A 34 3.56 17.00 18.62
C LEU A 34 4.33 16.31 19.74
N LEU A 35 4.32 14.98 19.75
CA LEU A 35 5.11 14.18 20.69
C LEU A 35 6.60 14.45 20.52
N LEU A 36 7.05 14.51 19.27
CA LEU A 36 8.43 14.85 18.94
C LEU A 36 8.80 16.27 19.41
N LYS A 37 7.94 17.25 19.19
CA LYS A 37 8.15 18.63 19.66
C LYS A 37 8.33 18.72 21.18
N ASN A 38 7.61 17.88 21.92
CA ASN A 38 7.62 17.89 23.40
C ASN A 38 8.68 16.94 23.99
N ASP A 39 9.57 16.38 23.17
CA ASP A 39 10.57 15.38 23.58
C ASP A 39 9.97 14.14 24.28
N ILE A 40 8.70 13.83 24.01
CA ILE A 40 8.01 12.68 24.60
C ILE A 40 8.36 11.43 23.80
N LYS A 41 9.12 10.53 24.43
CA LYS A 41 9.51 9.26 23.83
C LYS A 41 8.36 8.27 23.88
N LEU A 42 7.82 7.95 22.70
CA LEU A 42 6.91 6.82 22.53
C LEU A 42 7.63 5.71 21.79
N GLY A 43 7.61 4.51 22.38
CA GLY A 43 8.07 3.28 21.74
C GLY A 43 6.87 2.50 21.26
N ILE A 44 6.72 2.35 19.95
CA ILE A 44 5.73 1.43 19.37
C ILE A 44 6.49 0.26 18.74
N SER A 45 6.15 -0.96 19.17
CA SER A 45 6.55 -2.20 18.50
C SER A 45 5.27 -2.95 18.17
N ILE A 46 4.79 -2.81 16.93
CA ILE A 46 3.61 -3.55 16.47
C ILE A 46 4.07 -4.91 15.94
N ILE A 47 5.14 -4.96 15.12
CA ILE A 47 5.79 -6.18 14.62
C ILE A 47 7.25 -5.81 14.31
N GLY A 48 8.23 -6.46 14.95
CA GLY A 48 9.67 -6.25 14.67
C GLY A 48 10.35 -5.21 15.55
N SER A 49 11.29 -4.45 14.97
CA SER A 49 12.18 -3.53 15.70
C SER A 49 11.42 -2.39 16.39
N LEU A 50 11.83 -2.09 17.63
CA LEU A 50 11.27 -0.99 18.42
C LEU A 50 11.56 0.34 17.72
N THR A 51 10.52 1.06 17.31
CA THR A 51 10.68 2.48 16.93
C THR A 51 10.42 3.34 18.15
N LEU A 52 11.49 3.95 18.64
CA LEU A 52 11.42 5.07 19.55
C LEU A 52 11.25 6.31 18.67
N PHE A 53 10.12 7.01 18.72
CA PHE A 53 9.89 8.21 17.90
C PHE A 53 10.71 9.39 18.44
N THR A 54 12.02 9.31 18.31
CA THR A 54 12.97 10.25 18.91
C THR A 54 13.51 11.27 17.92
N SER A 55 13.41 10.97 16.62
CA SER A 55 13.87 11.84 15.54
C SER A 55 12.79 12.08 14.49
N PRO A 56 12.81 13.23 13.78
CA PRO A 56 11.89 13.49 12.67
C PRO A 56 11.98 12.42 11.58
N GLN A 57 13.17 11.87 11.37
CA GLN A 57 13.42 10.78 10.42
C GLN A 57 12.68 9.50 10.80
N GLU A 58 12.60 9.15 12.08
CA GLU A 58 11.86 7.97 12.53
C GLU A 58 10.35 8.13 12.34
N VAL A 59 9.80 9.33 12.59
CA VAL A 59 8.37 9.64 12.37
C VAL A 59 8.03 9.56 10.88
N PHE A 60 8.90 10.06 10.01
CA PHE A 60 8.78 9.94 8.56
C PHE A 60 8.87 8.48 8.10
N MET A 61 9.87 7.74 8.56
CA MET A 61 10.03 6.33 8.23
C MET A 61 8.88 5.44 8.71
N ALA A 62 8.20 5.84 9.78
CA ALA A 62 7.03 5.12 10.25
C ALA A 62 5.85 5.21 9.28
N GLY A 63 5.74 6.29 8.50
CA GLY A 63 4.74 6.38 7.43
C GLY A 63 5.05 5.49 6.24
N LEU A 64 6.33 5.44 5.86
CA LEU A 64 6.80 4.64 4.73
C LEU A 64 6.85 3.13 5.01
N ASP A 65 7.04 2.73 6.26
CA ASP A 65 6.98 1.31 6.67
C ASP A 65 5.53 0.86 6.86
N PHE A 66 4.96 0.26 5.81
CA PHE A 66 3.57 -0.21 5.80
C PHE A 66 3.22 -1.18 6.95
N ARG A 67 4.21 -1.85 7.55
CA ARG A 67 4.00 -2.77 8.68
C ARG A 67 3.68 -2.04 9.99
N LYS A 68 4.07 -0.76 10.13
CA LYS A 68 3.90 0.02 11.37
C LYS A 68 2.51 0.65 11.53
N GLY A 69 1.53 0.21 10.74
CA GLY A 69 0.10 0.51 10.97
C GLY A 69 -0.63 1.04 9.76
N LEU A 70 -0.02 1.94 8.97
CA LEU A 70 -0.66 2.51 7.80
C LEU A 70 -1.00 1.47 6.73
N GLY A 71 -0.20 0.42 6.57
CA GLY A 71 -0.53 -0.70 5.67
C GLY A 71 -1.82 -1.40 6.09
N MET A 72 -2.03 -1.65 7.39
CA MET A 72 -3.28 -2.26 7.87
C MET A 72 -4.50 -1.39 7.54
N ILE A 73 -4.36 -0.07 7.69
CA ILE A 73 -5.40 0.90 7.32
C ILE A 73 -5.69 0.82 5.81
N VAL A 74 -4.65 0.73 4.98
CA VAL A 74 -4.78 0.55 3.52
C VAL A 74 -5.48 -0.76 3.18
N ALA A 75 -5.10 -1.89 3.80
CA ALA A 75 -5.77 -3.18 3.61
C ALA A 75 -7.25 -3.12 3.89
N ILE A 76 -7.64 -2.54 5.02
CA ILE A 76 -9.04 -2.39 5.38
C ILE A 76 -9.74 -1.51 4.35
N MET A 77 -9.21 -0.33 4.03
CA MET A 77 -9.93 0.63 3.19
C MET A 77 -10.09 0.21 1.74
N VAL A 78 -9.02 -0.29 1.12
CA VAL A 78 -9.11 -0.81 -0.25
C VAL A 78 -10.11 -1.97 -0.29
N THR A 79 -10.06 -2.86 0.70
CA THR A 79 -10.98 -4.00 0.78
C THR A 79 -12.41 -3.58 0.97
N LEU A 80 -12.71 -2.69 1.93
CA LEU A 80 -14.05 -2.16 2.15
C LEU A 80 -14.63 -1.59 0.86
N PHE A 81 -13.84 -0.79 0.14
CA PHE A 81 -14.34 -0.10 -1.04
C PHE A 81 -14.58 -1.00 -2.26
N ILE A 82 -13.74 -2.03 -2.45
CA ILE A 82 -13.93 -3.00 -3.52
C ILE A 82 -15.04 -4.00 -3.15
N SER A 83 -14.99 -4.55 -1.93
CA SER A 83 -15.94 -5.54 -1.43
C SER A 83 -17.36 -5.03 -1.25
N GLU A 84 -17.54 -3.71 -1.03
CA GLU A 84 -18.86 -3.08 -1.03
C GLU A 84 -19.57 -3.24 -2.39
N GLU A 85 -18.83 -3.27 -3.51
CA GLU A 85 -19.44 -3.47 -4.83
C GLU A 85 -20.01 -4.87 -5.03
N PHE A 86 -19.33 -5.87 -4.46
CA PHE A 86 -19.78 -7.25 -4.45
C PHE A 86 -21.00 -7.40 -3.54
N SER A 87 -20.92 -6.84 -2.33
CA SER A 87 -22.00 -6.90 -1.33
C SER A 87 -23.29 -6.22 -1.81
N CYS A 88 -23.17 -5.05 -2.45
CA CYS A 88 -24.30 -4.29 -2.98
C CYS A 88 -24.72 -4.75 -4.39
N LYS A 89 -24.15 -5.83 -4.94
CA LYS A 89 -24.42 -6.37 -6.29
C LYS A 89 -24.21 -5.36 -7.44
N THR A 90 -23.54 -4.23 -7.19
CA THR A 90 -23.25 -3.21 -8.22
C THR A 90 -22.25 -3.72 -9.25
N MET A 91 -21.39 -4.67 -8.87
CA MET A 91 -20.49 -5.35 -9.78
C MET A 91 -21.25 -6.14 -10.87
N LYS A 92 -22.36 -6.79 -10.50
CA LYS A 92 -23.25 -7.49 -11.45
C LYS A 92 -23.91 -6.51 -12.42
N LEU A 93 -24.37 -5.36 -11.92
CA LEU A 93 -24.95 -4.31 -12.77
C LEU A 93 -23.94 -3.78 -13.80
N LYS A 94 -22.67 -3.59 -13.42
CA LYS A 94 -21.60 -3.19 -14.36
C LYS A 94 -21.39 -4.23 -15.48
N LEU A 95 -21.53 -5.52 -15.18
CA LEU A 95 -21.47 -6.59 -16.19
C LEU A 95 -22.70 -6.62 -17.10
N ILE A 96 -23.90 -6.41 -16.56
CA ILE A 96 -25.15 -6.39 -17.33
C ILE A 96 -25.14 -5.25 -18.36
N VAL A 97 -24.54 -4.10 -18.03
CA VAL A 97 -24.34 -2.97 -18.97
C VAL A 97 -23.21 -3.24 -19.98
N LYS A 98 -22.86 -4.51 -20.22
CA LYS A 98 -21.86 -5.01 -21.20
C LYS A 98 -20.47 -4.37 -21.04
N LYS A 99 -20.05 -4.04 -19.82
CA LYS A 99 -18.64 -3.68 -19.58
C LYS A 99 -17.81 -4.95 -19.54
N SER A 100 -16.67 -4.94 -20.24
CA SER A 100 -15.70 -6.03 -20.21
C SER A 100 -15.19 -6.25 -18.78
N LYS A 101 -15.15 -7.53 -18.33
CA LYS A 101 -14.63 -7.96 -17.02
C LYS A 101 -13.21 -7.42 -16.78
N TYR A 102 -12.36 -7.48 -17.80
CA TYR A 102 -11.00 -6.94 -17.75
C TYR A 102 -10.96 -5.42 -17.52
N LYS A 103 -11.86 -4.66 -18.16
CA LYS A 103 -11.94 -3.20 -17.97
C LYS A 103 -12.41 -2.84 -16.56
N ILE A 104 -13.26 -3.66 -15.95
CA ILE A 104 -13.70 -3.49 -14.56
C ILE A 104 -12.53 -3.76 -13.61
N TYR A 105 -11.84 -4.90 -13.79
CA TYR A 105 -10.66 -5.25 -12.99
C TYR A 105 -9.61 -4.14 -13.02
N PHE A 106 -9.27 -3.65 -14.21
CA PHE A 106 -8.27 -2.60 -14.37
C PHE A 106 -8.69 -1.27 -13.73
N SER A 107 -10.00 -0.92 -13.78
CA SER A 107 -10.54 0.26 -13.07
C SER A 107 -10.31 0.13 -11.56
N LYS A 108 -10.59 -1.05 -11.00
CA LYS A 108 -10.41 -1.31 -9.57
C LYS A 108 -8.97 -1.39 -9.14
N LEU A 109 -8.10 -1.87 -10.01
CA LEU A 109 -6.67 -1.86 -9.77
C LEU A 109 -6.14 -0.42 -9.63
N ILE A 110 -6.47 0.47 -10.58
CA ILE A 110 -6.05 1.88 -10.51
C ILE A 110 -6.62 2.56 -9.26
N GLU A 111 -7.89 2.29 -8.94
CA GLU A 111 -8.53 2.82 -7.74
C GLU A 111 -7.84 2.35 -6.45
N ALA A 112 -7.56 1.05 -6.33
CA ALA A 112 -6.86 0.49 -5.17
C ALA A 112 -5.47 1.09 -4.97
N ILE A 113 -4.71 1.22 -6.07
CA ILE A 113 -3.40 1.87 -6.07
C ILE A 113 -3.52 3.33 -5.63
N SER A 114 -4.51 4.05 -6.15
CA SER A 114 -4.72 5.47 -5.84
C SER A 114 -5.07 5.68 -4.36
N ILE A 115 -5.93 4.82 -3.79
CA ILE A 115 -6.27 4.84 -2.37
C ILE A 115 -5.05 4.58 -1.48
N ALA A 116 -4.24 3.58 -1.84
CA ALA A 116 -3.05 3.24 -1.06
C ALA A 116 -2.03 4.38 -1.07
N ILE A 117 -1.78 4.98 -2.23
CA ILE A 117 -0.87 6.12 -2.38
C ILE A 117 -1.41 7.34 -1.63
N SER A 118 -2.70 7.66 -1.74
CA SER A 118 -3.27 8.84 -1.10
C SER A 118 -3.18 8.77 0.43
N ILE A 119 -3.36 7.59 1.02
CA ILE A 119 -3.23 7.39 2.48
C ILE A 119 -1.81 7.74 2.96
N VAL A 120 -0.78 7.27 2.27
CA VAL A 120 0.63 7.59 2.61
C VAL A 120 0.90 9.06 2.42
N LEU A 121 0.50 9.63 1.28
CA LEU A 121 0.76 11.03 0.99
C LEU A 121 0.11 11.95 2.03
N VAL A 122 -1.10 11.64 2.50
CA VAL A 122 -1.76 12.42 3.55
C VAL A 122 -0.94 12.40 4.84
N TYR A 123 -0.45 11.22 5.25
CA TYR A 123 0.41 11.13 6.43
C TYR A 123 1.72 11.94 6.25
N GLU A 124 2.43 11.73 5.14
CA GLU A 124 3.71 12.40 4.89
C GLU A 124 3.56 13.91 4.75
N ILE A 125 2.47 14.40 4.15
CA ILE A 125 2.17 15.83 4.07
C ILE A 125 2.04 16.42 5.48
N VAL A 126 1.35 15.73 6.40
CA VAL A 126 1.20 16.23 7.78
C VAL A 126 2.54 16.27 8.51
N VAL A 127 3.38 15.26 8.31
CA VAL A 127 4.75 15.26 8.84
C VAL A 127 5.50 16.47 8.29
N ILE A 128 5.60 16.64 6.97
CA ILE A 128 6.31 17.77 6.33
C ILE A 128 5.78 19.13 6.82
N ILE A 129 4.47 19.30 6.95
CA ILE A 129 3.85 20.52 7.50
C ILE A 129 4.32 20.78 8.94
N GLY A 130 4.47 19.73 9.76
CA GLY A 130 5.04 19.83 11.10
C GLY A 130 6.43 20.49 11.12
N GLY A 131 7.29 20.11 10.17
CA GLY A 131 8.60 20.73 9.98
C GLY A 131 8.51 22.19 9.53
N LEU A 132 7.59 22.51 8.61
CA LEU A 132 7.35 23.88 8.15
C LEU A 132 6.82 24.80 9.26
N LEU A 133 6.08 24.24 10.22
CA LEU A 133 5.60 24.96 11.41
C LEU A 133 6.66 25.12 12.50
N GLY A 134 7.89 24.64 12.26
CA GLY A 134 9.01 24.78 13.18
C GLY A 134 8.95 23.82 14.37
N PHE A 135 8.22 22.71 14.27
CA PHE A 135 8.21 21.69 15.34
C PHE A 135 9.49 20.87 15.39
N TYR A 136 10.28 20.87 14.32
CA TYR A 136 11.62 20.30 14.21
C TYR A 136 12.34 20.87 12.98
N ASN A 137 13.63 20.59 12.81
CA ASN A 137 14.40 21.05 11.65
C ASN A 137 14.01 20.30 10.36
N ILE A 138 13.45 21.02 9.39
CA ILE A 138 12.98 20.44 8.11
C ILE A 138 14.13 19.95 7.22
N GLU A 139 15.34 20.50 7.38
CA GLU A 139 16.51 20.10 6.60
C GLU A 139 16.89 18.63 6.82
N GLU A 140 16.60 18.10 8.02
CA GLU A 140 16.82 16.69 8.35
C GLU A 140 15.90 15.74 7.54
N LEU A 141 14.79 16.28 7.01
CA LEU A 141 13.80 15.55 6.22
C LEU A 141 13.94 15.80 4.72
N VAL A 142 14.24 17.03 4.30
CA VAL A 142 14.35 17.42 2.88
C VAL A 142 15.79 17.18 2.38
N ASN A 143 16.27 15.96 2.56
CA ASN A 143 17.51 15.48 1.93
C ASN A 143 17.16 14.56 0.75
N ILE A 144 18.01 14.52 -0.28
CA ILE A 144 17.87 13.69 -1.49
C ILE A 144 17.61 12.22 -1.11
N GLY A 145 18.27 11.72 -0.06
CA GLY A 145 18.03 10.38 0.46
C GLY A 145 16.58 10.15 0.89
N ASN A 146 15.98 11.09 1.62
CA ASN A 146 14.60 10.96 2.10
C ASN A 146 13.57 11.13 0.99
N ILE A 147 13.84 11.96 -0.03
CA ILE A 147 13.02 12.03 -1.24
C ILE A 147 13.01 10.67 -1.97
N GLY A 148 14.18 10.03 -2.09
CA GLY A 148 14.28 8.67 -2.63
C GLY A 148 13.48 7.65 -1.81
N ARG A 149 13.52 7.74 -0.47
CA ARG A 149 12.73 6.89 0.44
C ARG A 149 11.24 7.09 0.22
N LEU A 150 10.79 8.34 0.06
CA LEU A 150 9.38 8.66 -0.21
C LEU A 150 8.89 8.02 -1.51
N ILE A 151 9.68 8.12 -2.59
CA ILE A 151 9.35 7.50 -3.88
C ILE A 151 9.26 5.97 -3.74
N ILE A 152 10.22 5.34 -3.06
CA ILE A 152 10.21 3.90 -2.80
C ILE A 152 8.99 3.51 -1.96
N GLY A 153 8.67 4.27 -0.91
CA GLY A 153 7.48 4.05 -0.09
C GLY A 153 6.20 4.13 -0.91
N ILE A 154 6.03 5.15 -1.75
CA ILE A 154 4.87 5.28 -2.65
C ILE A 154 4.73 4.05 -3.55
N LEU A 155 5.83 3.54 -4.12
CA LEU A 155 5.83 2.33 -4.95
C LEU A 155 5.47 1.07 -4.15
N ILE A 156 5.93 0.96 -2.90
CA ILE A 156 5.56 -0.14 -2.00
C ILE A 156 4.05 -0.12 -1.73
N TYR A 157 3.48 1.05 -1.41
CA TYR A 157 2.05 1.15 -1.17
C TYR A 157 1.21 0.95 -2.43
N ALA A 158 1.69 1.40 -3.59
CA ALA A 158 1.06 1.06 -4.87
C ALA A 158 1.03 -0.46 -5.09
N SER A 159 2.13 -1.16 -4.78
CA SER A 159 2.23 -2.63 -4.84
C SER A 159 1.23 -3.30 -3.89
N ILE A 160 1.12 -2.79 -2.65
CA ILE A 160 0.18 -3.30 -1.65
C ILE A 160 -1.26 -3.12 -2.12
N GLY A 161 -1.62 -1.95 -2.64
CA GLY A 161 -2.95 -1.70 -3.23
C GLY A 161 -3.28 -2.67 -4.35
N ALA A 162 -2.32 -2.97 -5.22
CA ALA A 162 -2.49 -3.96 -6.29
C ALA A 162 -2.75 -5.38 -5.76
N ILE A 163 -1.99 -5.82 -4.76
CA ILE A 163 -2.14 -7.15 -4.14
C ILE A 163 -3.49 -7.26 -3.42
N ILE A 164 -3.88 -6.24 -2.65
CA ILE A 164 -5.19 -6.24 -1.97
C ILE A 164 -6.33 -6.27 -3.00
N CYS A 165 -6.21 -5.53 -4.11
CA CYS A 165 -7.18 -5.61 -5.20
C CYS A 165 -7.30 -7.03 -5.75
N PHE A 166 -6.17 -7.71 -5.97
CA PHE A 166 -6.16 -9.10 -6.41
C PHE A 166 -6.88 -10.02 -5.40
N ILE A 167 -6.57 -9.92 -4.11
CA ILE A 167 -7.21 -10.69 -3.04
C ILE A 167 -8.74 -10.46 -3.06
N ASN A 168 -9.17 -9.21 -3.15
CA ASN A 168 -10.60 -8.86 -3.17
C ASN A 168 -11.34 -9.48 -4.37
N MET A 169 -10.72 -9.43 -5.55
CA MET A 169 -11.30 -10.00 -6.77
C MET A 169 -11.34 -11.52 -6.74
N PHE A 170 -10.41 -12.16 -6.01
CA PHE A 170 -10.35 -13.60 -5.84
C PHE A 170 -11.45 -14.11 -4.89
N PHE A 171 -11.57 -13.51 -3.70
CA PHE A 171 -12.51 -14.00 -2.68
C PHE A 171 -13.93 -13.50 -2.87
N GLN A 172 -14.13 -12.29 -3.44
CA GLN A 172 -15.44 -11.68 -3.70
C GLN A 172 -16.36 -11.54 -2.46
N ASN A 173 -15.80 -11.74 -1.26
CA ASN A 173 -16.49 -11.62 0.01
C ASN A 173 -15.69 -10.67 0.91
N MET A 174 -16.40 -9.75 1.53
CA MET A 174 -15.83 -8.68 2.35
C MET A 174 -15.00 -9.20 3.51
N PHE A 175 -15.56 -10.10 4.33
CA PHE A 175 -14.91 -10.56 5.56
C PHE A 175 -13.65 -11.37 5.27
N THR A 176 -13.74 -12.31 4.33
CA THR A 176 -12.59 -13.14 3.93
C THR A 176 -11.49 -12.29 3.31
N SER A 177 -11.85 -11.32 2.47
CA SER A 177 -10.88 -10.40 1.86
C SER A 177 -10.18 -9.54 2.90
N ILE A 178 -10.89 -9.06 3.94
CA ILE A 178 -10.28 -8.29 5.04
C ILE A 178 -9.29 -9.15 5.79
N ILE A 179 -9.70 -10.35 6.21
CA ILE A 179 -8.86 -11.26 6.99
C ILE A 179 -7.60 -11.62 6.22
N VAL A 180 -7.72 -11.99 4.94
CA VAL A 180 -6.58 -12.38 4.12
C VAL A 180 -5.67 -11.19 3.81
N SER A 181 -6.23 -10.00 3.57
CA SER A 181 -5.43 -8.79 3.33
C SER A 181 -4.66 -8.35 4.58
N LEU A 182 -5.28 -8.43 5.76
CA LEU A 182 -4.59 -8.16 7.02
C LEU A 182 -3.52 -9.21 7.30
N ALA A 183 -3.83 -10.49 7.10
CA ALA A 183 -2.86 -11.58 7.24
C ALA A 183 -1.65 -11.38 6.32
N TYR A 184 -1.87 -10.96 5.07
CA TYR A 184 -0.78 -10.63 4.13
C TYR A 184 0.15 -9.56 4.71
N ILE A 185 -0.39 -8.47 5.27
CA ILE A 185 0.42 -7.38 5.82
C ILE A 185 1.18 -7.81 7.07
N ILE A 186 0.50 -8.48 8.00
CA ILE A 186 1.07 -8.92 9.29
C ILE A 186 2.15 -9.99 9.06
N LEU A 187 1.88 -10.95 8.17
CA LEU A 187 2.74 -12.11 7.93
C LEU A 187 3.73 -11.90 6.78
N ASN A 188 3.84 -10.68 6.23
CA ASN A 188 4.69 -10.42 5.05
C ASN A 188 6.14 -10.92 5.23
N ASP A 189 6.73 -10.68 6.41
CA ASP A 189 8.10 -11.12 6.70
C ASP A 189 8.22 -12.65 6.72
N THR A 190 7.22 -13.34 7.28
CA THR A 190 7.17 -14.81 7.29
C THR A 190 7.00 -15.38 5.89
N PHE A 191 6.12 -14.79 5.06
CA PHE A 191 5.97 -15.18 3.66
C PHE A 191 7.26 -14.97 2.87
N SER A 192 7.90 -13.81 3.02
CA SER A 192 9.16 -13.52 2.34
C SER A 192 10.27 -14.51 2.73
N SER A 193 10.29 -14.94 3.99
CA SER A 193 11.27 -15.90 4.51
C SER A 193 11.01 -17.31 3.98
N ILE A 194 9.75 -17.76 3.96
CA ILE A 194 9.36 -19.05 3.38
C ILE A 194 9.71 -19.09 1.89
N ILE A 195 9.39 -18.02 1.15
CA ILE A 195 9.71 -17.89 -0.27
C ILE A 195 11.23 -17.98 -0.49
N LYS A 196 12.04 -17.28 0.30
CA LYS A 196 13.51 -17.38 0.25
C LYS A 196 14.01 -18.81 0.49
N ILE A 197 13.44 -19.51 1.48
CA ILE A 197 13.83 -20.89 1.79
C ILE A 197 13.49 -21.85 0.65
N ILE A 198 12.30 -21.72 0.05
CA ILE A 198 11.89 -22.55 -1.08
C ILE A 198 12.84 -22.31 -2.27
N PHE A 199 13.15 -21.05 -2.58
CA PHE A 199 13.95 -20.75 -3.77
C PHE A 199 15.44 -21.06 -3.63
N THR A 200 16.02 -20.87 -2.44
CA THR A 200 17.39 -21.33 -2.14
C THR A 200 17.48 -22.85 -2.29
N ARG A 201 16.45 -23.61 -1.90
CA ARG A 201 16.40 -25.07 -2.13
C ARG A 201 16.25 -25.48 -3.59
N VAL A 202 15.65 -24.64 -4.44
CA VAL A 202 15.43 -24.95 -5.88
C VAL A 202 16.61 -24.48 -6.74
N ASN A 203 17.72 -23.97 -6.16
CA ASN A 203 18.89 -23.45 -6.90
C ASN A 203 18.55 -22.37 -7.95
N MET A 204 17.46 -21.62 -7.73
CA MET A 204 16.99 -20.55 -8.62
C MET A 204 17.67 -19.21 -8.35
N GLU A 205 18.81 -19.19 -7.66
CA GLU A 205 19.58 -17.99 -7.33
C GLU A 205 20.07 -17.23 -8.57
N SER A 206 20.14 -17.89 -9.74
CA SER A 206 20.56 -17.31 -11.02
C SER A 206 19.49 -16.48 -11.74
N LEU A 207 18.22 -16.56 -11.34
CA LEU A 207 17.16 -15.73 -11.93
C LEU A 207 17.18 -14.33 -11.31
N GLY A 208 17.91 -13.40 -11.95
CA GLY A 208 18.04 -12.00 -11.52
C GLY A 208 16.72 -11.26 -11.25
N ILE A 209 15.61 -11.74 -11.84
CA ILE A 209 14.24 -11.28 -11.60
C ILE A 209 13.82 -11.44 -10.13
N MET A 210 14.34 -12.45 -9.43
CA MET A 210 13.95 -12.76 -8.06
C MET A 210 14.76 -11.99 -7.01
N LYS A 211 16.04 -11.70 -7.30
CA LYS A 211 16.84 -10.75 -6.52
C LYS A 211 16.25 -9.33 -6.60
N LEU A 212 15.58 -9.00 -7.71
CA LEU A 212 14.79 -7.78 -7.88
C LEU A 212 13.52 -7.76 -7.01
N LEU A 213 12.76 -8.87 -6.94
CA LEU A 213 11.50 -8.96 -6.19
C LEU A 213 11.66 -9.12 -4.67
N LEU A 214 12.67 -9.86 -4.20
CA LEU A 214 12.87 -10.14 -2.77
C LEU A 214 13.60 -9.02 -2.02
N ASN A 215 14.40 -8.21 -2.73
CA ASN A 215 15.20 -7.15 -2.12
C ASN A 215 14.43 -5.83 -1.95
N THR A 216 13.28 -5.68 -2.62
CA THR A 216 12.49 -4.43 -2.64
C THR A 216 11.51 -4.30 -1.48
N GLN A 217 11.17 -5.38 -0.78
CA GLN A 217 10.11 -5.33 0.25
C GLN A 217 10.57 -5.04 1.68
N THR A 218 11.86 -5.20 2.03
CA THR A 218 12.29 -5.06 3.44
C THR A 218 13.62 -4.33 3.65
N ASN A 219 14.56 -4.36 2.70
CA ASN A 219 15.91 -3.84 2.93
C ASN A 219 16.17 -2.41 2.41
N ASN A 220 15.36 -1.91 1.47
CA ASN A 220 15.69 -0.64 0.79
C ASN A 220 15.35 0.65 1.57
N LEU A 221 14.54 0.59 2.64
CA LEU A 221 14.23 1.78 3.45
C LEU A 221 15.41 2.16 4.38
N TYR A 222 16.20 1.18 4.83
CA TYR A 222 17.23 1.39 5.86
C TYR A 222 18.66 1.51 5.30
N PHE A 223 18.90 1.22 4.02
CA PHE A 223 20.22 1.37 3.37
C PHE A 223 20.36 2.71 2.62
N GLU A 224 21.59 3.17 2.42
CA GLU A 224 21.91 4.33 1.56
C GLU A 224 21.24 4.18 0.19
N ILE A 225 20.38 5.14 -0.17
CA ILE A 225 19.67 5.10 -1.44
C ILE A 225 20.63 5.49 -2.55
N LYS A 226 21.09 4.50 -3.29
CA LYS A 226 21.63 4.69 -4.63
C LYS A 226 20.46 4.76 -5.61
N VAL A 227 20.57 5.58 -6.66
CA VAL A 227 19.58 5.69 -7.77
C VAL A 227 19.15 4.32 -8.31
N ILE A 228 20.08 3.35 -8.27
CA ILE A 228 19.87 1.94 -8.62
C ILE A 228 18.72 1.29 -7.81
N ASN A 229 18.59 1.61 -6.51
CA ASN A 229 17.55 1.03 -5.65
C ASN A 229 16.14 1.54 -6.01
N CYS A 230 16.02 2.81 -6.39
CA CYS A 230 14.75 3.36 -6.90
C CYS A 230 14.35 2.70 -8.22
N PHE A 231 15.30 2.57 -9.14
CA PHE A 231 15.06 1.92 -10.43
C PHE A 231 14.65 0.44 -10.27
N GLN A 232 15.35 -0.30 -9.41
CA GLN A 232 15.01 -1.68 -9.05
C GLN A 232 13.62 -1.80 -8.43
N SER A 233 13.26 -0.89 -7.52
CA SER A 233 11.93 -0.88 -6.88
C SER A 233 10.83 -0.59 -7.91
N PHE A 234 11.05 0.37 -8.81
CA PHE A 234 10.13 0.68 -9.90
C PHE A 234 9.92 -0.50 -10.86
N LEU A 235 11.01 -1.17 -11.27
CA LEU A 235 10.93 -2.35 -12.12
C LEU A 235 10.17 -3.49 -11.42
N SER A 236 10.41 -3.71 -10.14
CA SER A 236 9.71 -4.73 -9.35
C SER A 236 8.21 -4.45 -9.26
N PHE A 237 7.82 -3.18 -9.09
CA PHE A 237 6.41 -2.76 -9.09
C PHE A 237 5.76 -3.00 -10.46
N LEU A 238 6.43 -2.63 -11.56
CA LEU A 238 5.91 -2.87 -12.91
C LEU A 238 5.73 -4.37 -13.20
N LEU A 239 6.70 -5.20 -12.82
CA LEU A 239 6.60 -6.64 -13.00
C LEU A 239 5.44 -7.21 -12.16
N LEU A 240 5.37 -6.85 -10.88
CA LEU A 240 4.30 -7.32 -9.99
C LEU A 240 2.92 -6.92 -10.51
N THR A 241 2.73 -5.64 -10.87
CA THR A 241 1.46 -5.16 -11.41
C THR A 241 1.10 -5.83 -12.73
N SER A 242 2.07 -6.06 -13.62
CA SER A 242 1.82 -6.79 -14.88
C SER A 242 1.35 -8.23 -14.63
N VAL A 243 1.99 -8.96 -13.70
CA VAL A 243 1.60 -10.32 -13.32
C VAL A 243 0.21 -10.31 -12.70
N ILE A 244 -0.07 -9.37 -11.78
CA ILE A 244 -1.38 -9.23 -11.13
C ILE A 244 -2.47 -8.92 -12.16
N VAL A 245 -2.19 -8.07 -13.15
CA VAL A 245 -3.15 -7.76 -14.22
C VAL A 245 -3.44 -8.98 -15.08
N ILE A 246 -2.41 -9.73 -15.48
CA ILE A 246 -2.57 -10.91 -16.35
C ILE A 246 -3.29 -12.03 -15.60
N VAL A 247 -2.83 -12.37 -14.39
CA VAL A 247 -3.36 -13.48 -13.60
C VAL A 247 -4.73 -13.11 -13.01
N GLY A 248 -4.83 -11.95 -12.37
CA GLY A 248 -6.07 -11.46 -11.78
C GLY A 248 -7.15 -11.19 -12.81
N GLY A 249 -6.79 -10.63 -13.97
CA GLY A 249 -7.70 -10.44 -15.09
C GLY A 249 -8.29 -11.76 -15.59
N LYS A 250 -7.45 -12.79 -15.78
CA LYS A 250 -7.90 -14.12 -16.21
C LYS A 250 -8.78 -14.81 -15.17
N ILE A 251 -8.40 -14.74 -13.88
CA ILE A 251 -9.20 -15.33 -12.81
C ILE A 251 -10.58 -14.66 -12.76
N PHE A 252 -10.62 -13.33 -12.74
CA PHE A 252 -11.89 -12.59 -12.71
C PHE A 252 -12.74 -12.86 -13.95
N GLU A 253 -12.12 -13.05 -15.11
CA GLU A 253 -12.81 -13.43 -16.34
C GLU A 253 -13.47 -14.80 -16.24
N SER A 254 -12.76 -15.78 -15.65
CA SER A 254 -13.24 -17.15 -15.44
C SER A 254 -14.25 -17.29 -14.31
N THR A 255 -14.28 -16.38 -13.33
CA THR A 255 -15.27 -16.43 -12.26
C THR A 255 -16.64 -15.98 -12.75
N ASP A 256 -17.63 -16.86 -12.58
CA ASP A 256 -19.03 -16.47 -12.67
C ASP A 256 -19.41 -15.71 -11.40
N ILE A 257 -19.93 -14.48 -11.56
CA ILE A 257 -20.43 -13.71 -10.41
C ILE A 257 -21.84 -14.23 -10.04
N ASN A 258 -21.90 -15.49 -9.62
CA ASN A 258 -23.07 -16.19 -9.08
C ASN A 258 -22.69 -16.54 -7.65
N SER A 259 -23.31 -16.05 -6.57
CA SER A 259 -24.73 -15.87 -6.22
C SER A 259 -24.89 -14.67 -5.29
#